data_AF-A0A1A3C2A9-F1
#
_entry.id   AF-A0A1A3C2A9-F1
#
_cell.length_a   1.000
_cell.length_b   1.000
_cell.length_c   1.000
_cell.angle_alpha   90.00
_cell.angle_beta   90.00
_cell.angle_gamma   90.00
#
_symmetry.space_group_name_H-M   'P 1'
#
loop_
_entity.id
_entity.type
_entity.pdbx_description
1 polymer ?
#
loop_
_entity_poly.entity_id
_entity_poly.type
_entity_poly.pdbx_seq_one_letter_code
_entity_poly.pdbx_strand_id
1 'polypeptide(L)' 'MSRLRYIVAALVAAAAPIAGGGVARADAPAPGDSCTTLHATTTDANGRTMWCNPTMTSAHSLVWQYGGPSTP' A
#
# COMPACT_ATOMS: atom_id res chain seq x y z
N MET A 1 -33.73 -32.44 11.52
CA MET A 1 -33.66 -30.97 11.67
C MET A 1 -32.38 -30.54 12.41
N SER A 2 -31.22 -30.62 11.75
CA SER A 2 -29.96 -30.08 12.36
C SER A 2 -28.84 -29.75 11.36
N ARG A 3 -28.99 -30.11 10.08
CA ARG A 3 -27.93 -29.92 9.07
C ARG A 3 -28.07 -28.65 8.23
N LEU A 4 -29.17 -27.89 8.40
CA LEU A 4 -29.43 -26.65 7.66
C LEU A 4 -28.92 -25.38 8.37
N ARG A 5 -28.42 -25.51 9.61
CA ARG A 5 -27.95 -24.36 10.41
C ARG A 5 -26.51 -23.93 10.13
N TYR A 6 -25.74 -24.76 9.44
CA TYR A 6 -24.31 -24.48 9.21
C TYR A 6 -24.02 -23.75 7.90
N ILE A 7 -25.03 -23.55 7.03
CA ILE A 7 -24.80 -22.97 5.69
C ILE A 7 -24.88 -21.43 5.71
N VAL A 8 -25.45 -20.83 6.76
CA VAL A 8 -25.68 -19.37 6.82
C VAL A 8 -24.51 -18.60 7.46
N ALA A 9 -23.52 -19.29 8.05
CA ALA A 9 -22.36 -18.66 8.69
C ALA A 9 -21.18 -18.38 7.73
N ALA A 10 -21.41 -18.39 6.42
CA ALA A 10 -20.43 -17.94 5.41
C ALA A 10 -20.72 -16.49 4.95
N LEU A 11 -21.37 -15.70 5.81
CA LEU A 11 -21.55 -14.26 5.64
C LEU A 11 -20.20 -13.56 5.83
N VAL A 12 -19.69 -13.00 4.72
CA VAL A 12 -18.93 -11.74 4.69
C VAL A 12 -17.57 -11.78 5.39
N ALA A 13 -16.63 -12.58 4.88
CA ALA A 13 -15.20 -12.49 5.27
C ALA A 13 -14.27 -12.12 4.11
N ALA A 14 -14.81 -11.64 2.98
CA ALA A 14 -14.05 -11.30 1.78
C ALA A 14 -14.20 -9.82 1.41
N ALA A 15 -14.10 -8.93 2.39
CA ALA A 15 -13.90 -7.51 2.17
C ALA A 15 -13.16 -6.91 3.37
N ALA A 16 -12.07 -7.54 3.80
CA ALA A 16 -11.07 -6.85 4.57
C ALA A 16 -10.24 -6.05 3.57
N PRO A 17 -10.36 -4.69 3.48
CA PRO A 17 -9.22 -3.95 3.02
C PRO A 17 -8.07 -4.34 3.95
N ILE A 18 -6.94 -4.73 3.38
CA ILE A 18 -5.66 -4.86 4.07
C ILE A 18 -5.25 -3.45 4.52
N ALA A 19 -5.97 -2.91 5.49
CA ALA A 19 -5.72 -1.68 6.20
C ALA A 19 -5.14 -2.09 7.54
N GLY A 20 -3.84 -2.42 7.56
CA GLY A 20 -3.26 -2.96 8.78
C GLY A 20 -1.78 -3.29 8.75
N GLY A 21 -1.00 -2.67 7.87
CA GLY A 21 0.35 -2.30 8.28
C GLY A 21 0.18 -1.09 9.19
N GLY A 22 0.37 -1.25 10.50
CA GLY A 22 0.19 -0.18 11.47
C GLY A 22 0.98 1.05 11.06
N VAL A 23 0.33 2.01 10.42
CA VAL A 23 0.88 3.35 10.29
C VAL A 23 0.75 3.95 11.67
N ALA A 24 1.83 3.84 12.46
CA ALA A 24 2.19 4.96 13.31
C ALA A 24 1.92 6.21 12.45
N ARG A 25 1.11 7.14 12.96
CA ARG A 25 0.74 8.39 12.26
C ARG A 25 2.01 9.23 12.07
N ALA A 26 2.94 8.74 11.26
CA ALA A 26 4.00 9.49 10.67
C ALA A 26 3.33 10.42 9.66
N ASP A 27 3.87 11.63 9.57
CA ASP A 27 3.48 12.60 8.54
C ASP A 27 3.43 11.90 7.17
N ALA A 28 2.47 12.27 6.32
CA ALA A 28 2.38 11.67 5.00
C ALA A 28 3.70 11.97 4.27
N PRO A 29 4.41 10.96 3.72
CA PRO A 29 5.72 11.20 3.14
C PRO A 29 5.64 12.20 1.99
N ALA A 30 6.66 13.03 1.86
CA ALA A 30 6.83 13.93 0.74
C ALA A 30 7.51 13.21 -0.44
N PRO A 31 7.34 13.73 -1.67
CA PRO A 31 8.13 13.28 -2.80
C PRO A 31 9.62 13.45 -2.54
N GLY A 32 10.40 12.40 -2.81
CA GLY A 32 11.83 12.37 -2.53
C GLY A 32 12.18 11.84 -1.14
N ASP A 33 11.22 11.70 -0.22
CA ASP A 33 11.48 11.03 1.06
C ASP A 33 11.87 9.57 0.82
N SER A 34 12.74 9.07 1.69
CA SER A 34 13.24 7.71 1.62
C SER A 34 12.14 6.69 1.92
N CYS A 35 12.23 5.56 1.24
CA CYS A 35 11.38 4.40 1.47
C CYS A 35 12.21 3.13 1.38
N THR A 36 11.70 2.01 1.88
CA THR A 36 12.49 0.78 2.05
C THR A 36 12.02 -0.38 1.17
N THR A 37 10.84 -0.27 0.57
CA THR A 37 10.20 -1.38 -0.14
C THR A 37 9.91 -0.97 -1.59
N LEU A 38 10.70 -1.51 -2.52
CA LEU A 38 10.54 -1.26 -3.95
C LEU A 38 9.10 -1.56 -4.39
N HIS A 39 8.52 -0.66 -5.19
CA HIS A 39 7.15 -0.67 -5.69
C HIS A 39 6.05 -0.60 -4.60
N ALA A 40 6.38 -0.31 -3.35
CA ALA A 40 5.36 0.05 -2.36
C ALA A 40 4.59 1.29 -2.83
N THR A 41 3.32 1.37 -2.43
CA THR A 41 2.47 2.53 -2.69
C THR A 41 2.08 3.21 -1.39
N THR A 42 1.93 4.53 -1.45
CA THR A 42 1.42 5.35 -0.35
C THR A 42 0.62 6.54 -0.91
N THR A 43 0.05 7.35 -0.03
CA THR A 43 -0.73 8.54 -0.39
C THR A 43 -0.13 9.77 0.26
N ASP A 44 0.06 10.84 -0.51
CA ASP A 44 0.50 12.14 0.02
C ASP A 44 -0.61 12.84 0.83
N ALA A 45 -0.29 13.98 1.45
CA ALA A 45 -1.25 14.78 2.21
C ALA A 45 -2.45 15.29 1.37
N ASN A 46 -2.33 15.32 0.04
CA ASN A 46 -3.36 15.75 -0.91
C ASN A 46 -4.16 14.57 -1.50
N GLY A 47 -3.96 13.34 -1.02
CA GLY A 47 -4.67 12.17 -1.54
C GLY A 47 -4.06 11.59 -2.83
N ARG A 48 -2.86 12.00 -3.24
CA ARG A 48 -2.21 11.54 -4.47
C ARG A 48 -1.36 10.30 -4.22
N THR A 49 -1.51 9.28 -5.06
CA THR A 49 -0.71 8.05 -4.97
C THR A 49 0.74 8.31 -5.34
N MET A 50 1.65 7.84 -4.49
CA MET A 50 3.09 7.78 -4.73
C MET A 50 3.59 6.34 -4.73
N TRP A 51 4.70 6.12 -5.41
CA TRP A 51 5.35 4.82 -5.52
C TRP A 51 6.80 4.91 -5.03
N CYS A 52 7.23 3.89 -4.31
CA CYS A 52 8.60 3.75 -3.83
C CYS A 52 9.46 3.16 -4.94
N ASN A 53 10.23 4.00 -5.62
CA ASN A 53 11.01 3.63 -6.80
C ASN A 53 12.47 4.05 -6.67
N PRO A 54 13.40 3.46 -7.45
CA PRO A 54 14.79 3.87 -7.47
C PRO A 54 14.93 5.32 -7.94
N THR A 55 15.91 6.04 -7.40
CA THR A 55 16.31 7.33 -7.99
C THR A 55 17.04 7.07 -9.31
N MET A 56 16.93 7.99 -10.27
CA MET A 56 17.72 7.91 -11.52
C MET A 56 19.23 7.96 -11.25
N THR A 57 19.64 8.55 -10.12
CA THR A 57 21.04 8.84 -9.80
C THR A 57 21.73 7.74 -8.99
N SER A 58 21.01 6.80 -8.38
CA SER A 58 21.62 5.71 -7.62
C SER A 58 20.71 4.48 -7.53
N ALA A 59 21.24 3.32 -7.97
CA ALA A 59 20.54 2.03 -7.96
C ALA A 59 20.24 1.47 -6.55
N HIS A 60 20.70 2.15 -5.49
CA HIS A 60 20.59 1.68 -4.11
C HIS A 60 19.76 2.57 -3.19
N SER A 61 19.20 3.68 -3.70
CA SER A 61 18.28 4.53 -2.94
C SER A 61 16.87 4.44 -3.52
N LEU A 62 15.91 4.12 -2.67
CA LEU A 62 14.49 4.17 -3.00
C LEU A 62 13.87 5.42 -2.39
N VAL A 63 13.06 6.12 -3.19
CA VAL A 63 12.33 7.31 -2.74
C VAL A 63 10.90 7.30 -3.24
N TRP A 64 10.02 8.03 -2.54
CA TRP A 64 8.65 8.25 -2.97
C TRP A 64 8.59 9.16 -4.19
N GLN A 65 7.97 8.70 -5.27
CA GLN A 65 7.87 9.42 -6.54
C GLN A 65 6.46 9.34 -7.12
N TYR A 66 6.13 10.33 -7.94
CA TYR A 66 4.93 10.30 -8.77
C TYR A 66 5.22 9.60 -10.09
N GLY A 67 4.25 8.83 -10.57
CA GLY A 67 4.43 7.92 -11.70
C GLY A 67 4.90 6.57 -11.20
N GLY A 68 4.04 5.55 -11.37
CA GLY A 68 4.37 4.17 -11.04
C GLY A 68 5.51 3.63 -11.90
N PRO A 69 6.07 2.46 -11.56
CA PRO A 69 7.09 1.80 -12.35
C PRO A 69 6.65 1.72 -13.81
N SER A 70 7.54 2.11 -14.71
CA SER A 70 7.35 1.93 -16.15
C SER A 70 7.26 0.42 -16.39
N THR A 71 6.10 -0.06 -16.82
CA THR A 71 5.97 -1.44 -17.30
C THR A 71 6.92 -1.61 -18.49
N PRO A 72 7.76 -2.66 -18.51
CA PRO A 72 8.63 -2.96 -19.64
C PRO A 72 7.84 -3.30 -20.91
#